data_AF-A0ABD0T816-F1
#
_entry.id   AF-A0ABD0T816-F1
#
_cell.length_a   1.000
_cell.length_b   1.000
_cell.length_c   1.000
_cell.angle_alpha   90.00
_cell.angle_beta   90.00
_cell.angle_gamma   90.00
#
_symmetry.space_group_name_H-M   'P 1'
#
loop_
_entity.id
_entity.type
_entity.pdbx_description
1 polymer ?
#
loop_
_entity_poly.entity_id
_entity_poly.type
_entity_poly.pdbx_seq_one_letter_code
_entity_poly.pdbx_strand_id
1 'polypeptide(L)' 'MAAIKTTFVLLLLAFAMVVVTEAQYTHVCACDEVCQRSSPERDECCRAHGFSGSASCSRGMHCY' A
#
# COMPACT_ATOMS: atom_id res chain seq x y z
N MET A 1 -19.53 31.64 11.34
CA MET A 1 -18.27 31.20 11.98
C MET A 1 -18.24 29.68 12.23
N ALA A 2 -19.34 29.04 12.63
CA ALA A 2 -19.39 27.58 12.81
C ALA A 2 -19.22 26.78 11.51
N ALA A 3 -19.85 27.23 10.42
CA ALA A 3 -19.84 26.52 9.13
C ALA A 3 -18.42 26.34 8.56
N ILE A 4 -17.60 27.39 8.54
CA ILE A 4 -16.21 27.33 8.01
C ILE A 4 -15.37 26.31 8.79
N LYS A 5 -15.51 26.26 10.12
CA LYS A 5 -14.79 25.32 10.98
C LYS A 5 -15.21 23.87 10.70
N THR A 6 -16.51 23.61 10.53
CA THR A 6 -17.00 22.26 10.19
C THR A 6 -16.58 21.85 8.78
N THR A 7 -16.61 22.75 7.81
CA THR A 7 -16.16 22.45 6.44
C THR A 7 -14.67 22.14 6.40
N PHE A 8 -13.85 22.90 7.15
CA PHE A 8 -12.40 22.65 7.22
C PHE A 8 -12.07 21.29 7.84
N VAL A 9 -12.77 20.90 8.91
CA VAL A 9 -12.61 19.57 9.53
C VAL A 9 -13.02 18.45 8.57
N LEU A 10 -14.12 18.59 7.85
CA LEU A 10 -14.55 17.61 6.84
C LEU A 10 -13.54 17.49 5.70
N LEU A 11 -12.94 18.60 5.27
CA LEU A 11 -11.93 18.64 4.21
C LEU A 11 -10.64 17.94 4.65
N LEU A 12 -10.21 18.14 5.91
CA LEU A 12 -9.08 17.43 6.50
C LEU A 12 -9.34 15.92 6.62
N LEU A 13 -10.55 15.51 7.04
CA LEU A 13 -10.92 14.10 7.11
C LEU A 13 -10.96 13.45 5.72
N ALA A 14 -11.47 14.15 4.71
CA ALA A 14 -11.46 13.68 3.33
C ALA A 14 -10.02 13.48 2.82
N PHE A 15 -9.12 14.43 3.08
CA PHE A 15 -7.71 14.31 2.72
C PHE A 15 -7.02 13.13 3.43
N ALA A 16 -7.28 12.95 4.72
CA ALA A 16 -6.72 11.84 5.49
C ALA A 16 -7.16 10.48 4.92
N MET A 17 -8.42 10.34 4.48
CA MET A 17 -8.89 9.12 3.84
C MET A 17 -8.20 8.85 2.50
N VAL A 18 -7.96 9.88 1.67
CA VAL A 18 -7.25 9.74 0.39
C VAL A 18 -5.81 9.24 0.59
N VAL A 19 -5.10 9.73 1.61
CA VAL A 19 -3.73 9.29 1.91
C VAL A 19 -3.67 7.81 2.33
N VAL A 20 -4.74 7.27 2.91
CA VAL A 20 -4.81 5.87 3.37
C VAL A 20 -5.23 4.92 2.23
N THR A 21 -5.94 5.40 1.21
CA THR A 21 -6.43 4.57 0.09
C THR A 21 -5.43 4.31 -1.02
N GLU A 22 -4.23 4.89 -0.96
CA GLU A 22 -3.10 4.45 -1.77
C GLU A 22 -2.69 3.06 -1.26
N ALA A 23 -3.53 2.04 -1.54
CA ALA A 23 -3.19 0.64 -1.42
C ALA A 23 -1.86 0.47 -2.15
N GLN A 24 -0.85 0.25 -1.33
CA GLN A 24 0.51 0.70 -1.55
C GLN A 24 1.11 -0.18 -2.62
N TYR A 25 0.97 0.17 -3.90
CA TYR A 25 1.66 -0.50 -4.99
C TYR A 25 3.13 -0.12 -4.93
N THR A 26 3.82 -0.68 -3.95
CA THR A 26 5.20 -0.36 -3.63
C THR A 26 6.10 -1.44 -4.17
N HIS A 27 7.06 -1.00 -4.97
CA HIS A 27 8.12 -1.85 -5.46
C HIS A 27 9.06 -2.21 -4.31
N VAL A 28 9.18 -3.49 -3.99
CA VAL A 28 10.05 -3.99 -2.92
C VAL A 28 11.22 -4.71 -3.55
N CYS A 29 12.33 -3.99 -3.80
CA CYS A 29 13.49 -4.55 -4.49
C CYS A 29 14.07 -5.79 -3.78
N ALA A 30 13.98 -5.85 -2.45
CA ALA A 30 14.42 -7.01 -1.67
C ALA A 30 13.63 -8.28 -2.01
N CYS A 31 12.40 -8.14 -2.50
CA CYS A 31 11.56 -9.27 -2.91
C CYS A 31 11.68 -9.59 -4.42
N ASP A 32 12.52 -8.89 -5.19
CA ASP A 32 12.69 -9.17 -6.62
C ASP A 32 13.27 -10.57 -6.87
N GLU A 33 14.14 -11.05 -5.99
CA GLU A 33 14.73 -12.39 -6.07
C GLU A 33 13.71 -13.52 -5.82
N VAL A 34 12.71 -13.26 -4.99
CA VAL A 34 11.60 -14.20 -4.71
C VAL A 34 10.48 -14.07 -5.72
N CYS A 35 10.54 -13.12 -6.65
CA CYS A 35 9.52 -12.90 -7.67
C CYS A 35 9.36 -14.10 -8.64
N GLN A 36 10.43 -14.88 -8.85
CA GLN A 36 10.41 -16.14 -9.61
C GLN A 36 9.98 -17.37 -8.79
N ARG A 37 9.70 -17.19 -7.50
CA ARG A 37 9.31 -18.25 -6.57
C ARG A 37 7.79 -18.40 -6.50
N SER A 38 7.33 -19.33 -5.66
CA SER A 38 5.91 -19.62 -5.52
C SER A 38 5.14 -18.41 -4.95
N SER A 39 3.85 -18.27 -5.30
CA SER A 39 2.98 -17.22 -4.72
C SER A 39 3.08 -17.11 -3.20
N PRO A 40 3.02 -18.21 -2.41
CA PRO A 40 3.14 -18.08 -0.96
C PRO A 40 4.48 -17.52 -0.49
N GLU A 41 5.61 -17.81 -1.15
CA GLU A 41 6.91 -17.20 -0.82
C GLU A 41 6.91 -15.69 -1.10
N ARG A 42 6.23 -15.28 -2.17
CA ARG A 42 6.10 -13.88 -2.59
C ARG A 42 5.25 -13.09 -1.59
N ASP A 43 4.14 -13.69 -1.19
CA ASP A 43 3.19 -13.14 -0.22
C ASP A 43 3.80 -13.03 1.19
N GLU A 44 4.65 -13.99 1.57
CA GLU A 44 5.41 -13.94 2.83
C GLU A 44 6.45 -12.82 2.82
N CYS A 45 7.18 -12.64 1.70
CA CYS A 45 8.13 -11.53 1.56
C CYS A 45 7.41 -10.18 1.72
N CYS A 46 6.27 -10.00 1.05
CA CYS A 46 5.46 -8.80 1.19
C CYS A 46 4.97 -8.58 2.63
N ARG A 47 4.52 -9.65 3.33
CA ARG A 47 4.14 -9.56 4.75
C ARG A 47 5.31 -9.15 5.64
N ALA A 48 6.52 -9.67 5.41
CA ALA A 48 7.72 -9.28 6.14
C ALA A 48 8.07 -7.79 5.98
N HIS A 49 7.65 -7.19 4.86
CA HIS A 49 7.83 -5.75 4.57
C HIS A 49 6.63 -4.88 4.94
N GLY A 50 5.63 -5.42 5.65
CA GLY A 50 4.49 -4.67 6.20
C GLY A 50 3.26 -4.59 5.29
N PHE A 51 3.24 -5.34 4.19
CA PHE A 51 2.10 -5.41 3.27
C PHE A 51 1.10 -6.49 3.67
N SER A 52 -0.12 -6.41 3.15
CA SER A 52 -1.20 -7.36 3.47
C SER A 52 -0.90 -8.79 2.99
N GLY A 53 0.10 -8.94 2.11
CA GLY A 53 0.59 -10.22 1.62
C GLY A 53 0.11 -10.54 0.23
N SER A 54 -0.29 -9.55 -0.56
CA SER A 54 -0.55 -9.72 -1.99
C SER A 54 0.70 -9.29 -2.77
N ALA A 55 1.11 -10.08 -3.76
CA ALA A 55 2.31 -9.80 -4.54
C ALA A 55 2.10 -9.91 -6.07
N SER A 56 2.55 -8.92 -6.84
CA SER A 56 2.57 -8.94 -8.31
C SER A 56 3.99 -8.85 -8.86
N CYS A 57 4.28 -9.63 -9.91
CA CYS A 57 5.58 -9.71 -10.56
C CYS A 57 5.40 -9.40 -12.05
N SER A 58 5.52 -8.12 -12.41
CA SER A 58 5.42 -7.70 -13.82
C SER A 58 6.68 -7.00 -14.30
N ARG A 59 7.32 -6.18 -13.46
CA ARG A 59 8.60 -5.51 -13.73
C ARG A 59 9.49 -5.42 -12.49
N GLY A 60 9.39 -6.43 -11.63
CA GLY A 60 9.86 -6.41 -10.25
C GLY A 60 8.71 -6.73 -9.30
N MET A 61 9.03 -6.93 -8.02
CA MET A 61 8.06 -7.29 -7.00
C MET A 61 7.31 -6.06 -6.54
N HIS A 62 6.00 -6.11 -6.68
CA HIS A 62 5.09 -5.12 -6.12
C HIS A 62 4.22 -5.79 -5.07
N CYS A 63 4.26 -5.25 -3.86
CA CYS A 63 3.44 -5.71 -2.76
C CYS A 63 2.19 -4.85 -2.62
N TYR A 64 1.13 -5.39 -2.02
CA TYR A 64 -0.13 -4.71 -1.71
C TYR A 64 -0.54 -5.00 -0.27
#